data_AF-A0A5B6YGW9-F1
#
_entry.id   AF-A0A5B6YGW9-F1
#
_cell.length_a   1.000
_cell.length_b   1.000
_cell.length_c   1.000
_cell.angle_alpha   90.00
_cell.angle_beta   90.00
_cell.angle_gamma   90.00
#
_symmetry.space_group_name_H-M   'P 1'
#
loop_
_entity.id
_entity.type
_entity.pdbx_description
1 polymer ?
#
loop_
_entity_poly.entity_id
_entity_poly.type
_entity_poly.pdbx_seq_one_letter_code
_entity_poly.pdbx_strand_id
1 'polypeptide(L)'
;VGMILANTAASGEELVADSHLIPAVAVGRKVGDLIRGYVRSDANPTAVLSFGGTELNVRPSPVVAAFSSRGPNLVTPEILKPDVIGPGVNILAAWSEAVGPTGLENDTRKTHFNIMSGTSMSCPHISGLAALLKASLHARQHQFPSS
;
A
#
# COMPACT_ATOMS: atom_id res chain seq x y z
N VAL A 1 -9.16 -6.07 -24.03
CA VAL A 1 -7.87 -5.38 -23.80
C VAL A 1 -7.56 -5.43 -22.32
N GLY A 2 -6.32 -5.70 -21.93
CA GLY A 2 -5.85 -5.73 -20.55
C GLY A 2 -4.43 -5.15 -20.44
N MET A 3 -3.92 -5.01 -19.22
CA MET A 3 -2.63 -4.35 -18.96
C MET A 3 -1.76 -5.15 -18.00
N ILE A 4 -0.47 -5.28 -18.31
CA ILE A 4 0.55 -5.72 -17.37
C ILE A 4 1.41 -4.51 -17.03
N LEU A 5 1.34 -4.03 -15.80
CA LEU A 5 2.10 -2.89 -15.33
C LEU A 5 3.38 -3.38 -14.65
N ALA A 6 4.52 -3.22 -15.34
CA ALA A 6 5.82 -3.59 -14.82
C ALA A 6 6.47 -2.44 -14.04
N ASN A 7 6.93 -2.73 -12.82
CA ASN A 7 7.62 -1.76 -11.98
C ASN A 7 8.92 -1.22 -12.58
N THR A 8 9.28 -0.03 -12.12
CA THR A 8 10.55 0.62 -12.42
C THR A 8 11.67 0.16 -11.49
N ALA A 9 12.90 0.55 -11.80
CA ALA A 9 14.04 0.34 -10.91
C ALA A 9 13.88 1.01 -9.53
N ALA A 10 13.19 2.15 -9.47
CA ALA A 10 12.97 2.88 -8.21
C ALA A 10 11.97 2.16 -7.29
N SER A 11 10.94 1.54 -7.86
CA SER A 11 9.92 0.78 -7.11
C SER A 11 10.33 -0.67 -6.82
N GLY A 12 11.30 -1.21 -7.57
CA GLY A 12 11.83 -2.56 -7.36
C GLY A 12 10.75 -3.63 -7.46
N GLU A 13 10.62 -4.45 -6.41
CA GLU A 13 9.65 -5.55 -6.33
C GLU A 13 8.40 -5.21 -5.52
N GLU A 14 8.18 -3.93 -5.16
CA GLU A 14 7.01 -3.50 -4.42
C GLU A 14 5.72 -3.69 -5.22
N LEU A 15 4.70 -4.29 -4.63
CA LEU A 15 3.42 -4.49 -5.30
C LEU A 15 2.34 -3.63 -4.63
N VAL A 16 1.84 -2.66 -5.39
CA VAL A 16 0.72 -1.81 -4.99
C VAL A 16 -0.53 -2.25 -5.74
N ALA A 17 -1.59 -2.53 -5.00
CA ALA A 17 -2.89 -2.91 -5.52
C ALA A 17 -3.69 -1.64 -5.88
N ASP A 18 -3.44 -1.11 -7.07
CA ASP A 18 -4.22 -0.01 -7.62
C ASP A 18 -5.47 -0.51 -8.35
N SER A 19 -6.56 0.23 -8.18
CA SER A 19 -7.78 -0.02 -8.95
C SER A 19 -7.60 0.49 -10.38
N HIS A 20 -7.96 -0.35 -11.35
CA HIS A 20 -7.95 -0.01 -12.78
C HIS A 20 -9.33 -0.19 -13.40
N LEU A 21 -9.60 0.51 -14.52
CA LEU A 21 -10.84 0.39 -15.30
C LEU A 21 -10.85 -0.80 -16.26
N ILE A 22 -9.67 -1.36 -16.53
CA ILE A 22 -9.48 -2.56 -17.35
C ILE A 22 -8.81 -3.66 -16.52
N PRO A 23 -8.95 -4.94 -16.89
CA PRO A 23 -8.19 -6.01 -16.27
C PRO A 23 -6.70 -5.71 -16.31
N ALA A 24 -6.07 -5.62 -15.15
CA ALA A 24 -4.68 -5.26 -15.02
C ALA A 24 -4.00 -6.04 -13.91
N VAL A 25 -2.70 -6.28 -14.06
CA VAL A 25 -1.83 -6.87 -13.03
C VAL A 25 -0.56 -6.04 -12.90
N ALA A 26 -0.20 -5.68 -11.68
CA ALA A 26 1.09 -5.08 -11.38
C ALA A 26 2.12 -6.18 -11.09
N VAL A 27 3.31 -6.06 -11.66
CA VAL A 27 4.41 -7.00 -11.45
C VAL A 27 5.69 -6.27 -11.04
N GLY A 28 6.48 -6.92 -10.19
CA GLY A 28 7.80 -6.43 -9.80
C GLY A 28 8.74 -6.32 -11.01
N ARG A 29 9.82 -5.55 -10.86
CA ARG A 29 10.76 -5.25 -11.95
C ARG A 29 11.31 -6.52 -12.59
N LYS A 30 11.77 -7.49 -11.78
CA LYS A 30 12.37 -8.74 -12.29
C LYS A 30 11.41 -9.50 -13.21
N VAL A 31 10.16 -9.66 -12.78
CA VAL A 31 9.13 -10.34 -13.58
C VAL A 31 8.79 -9.51 -14.81
N GLY A 32 8.70 -8.18 -14.68
CA GLY A 32 8.49 -7.28 -15.80
C GLY A 32 9.58 -7.38 -16.88
N ASP A 33 10.85 -7.51 -16.48
CA ASP A 33 11.98 -7.73 -17.39
C ASP A 33 11.87 -9.07 -18.14
N LEU A 34 11.43 -10.13 -17.46
CA LEU A 34 11.16 -11.44 -18.09
C LEU A 34 10.02 -11.36 -19.10
N ILE A 35 8.92 -10.69 -18.76
CA ILE A 35 7.78 -10.49 -19.67
C ILE A 35 8.20 -9.68 -20.90
N ARG A 36 9.00 -8.61 -20.72
CA ARG A 36 9.58 -7.85 -21.84
C ARG A 36 10.46 -8.71 -22.74
N GLY A 37 11.22 -9.64 -22.16
CA GLY A 37 11.99 -10.63 -22.90
C GLY A 37 11.09 -11.54 -23.74
N TYR A 38 10.06 -12.13 -23.12
CA TYR A 38 9.09 -13.00 -23.78
C TYR A 38 8.41 -12.34 -24.99
N VAL A 39 7.93 -11.10 -24.82
CA VAL A 39 7.28 -10.33 -25.88
C VAL A 39 8.19 -10.11 -27.09
N ARG A 40 9.52 -10.06 -26.89
CA ARG A 40 10.49 -9.87 -27.97
C ARG A 40 10.91 -11.17 -28.64
N SER A 41 10.78 -12.31 -27.96
CA SER A 41 11.26 -13.61 -28.46
C SER A 41 10.18 -14.40 -29.20
N ASP A 42 8.92 -14.21 -28.85
CA ASP A 42 7.79 -14.93 -29.45
C ASP A 42 7.20 -14.11 -30.61
N ALA A 43 6.83 -14.78 -31.70
CA ALA A 43 6.22 -14.14 -32.87
C ALA A 43 4.75 -13.74 -32.64
N ASN A 44 4.07 -14.39 -31.68
CA ASN A 44 2.69 -14.13 -31.31
C ASN A 44 2.50 -14.27 -29.78
N PRO A 45 3.08 -13.36 -28.99
CA PRO A 45 3.03 -13.45 -27.54
C PRO A 45 1.60 -13.30 -27.03
N THR A 46 1.17 -14.22 -26.17
CA THR A 46 -0.15 -14.18 -25.53
C THR A 46 -0.02 -14.29 -24.01
N ALA A 47 -0.99 -13.77 -23.28
CA ALA A 47 -1.03 -13.83 -21.82
C ALA A 47 -2.47 -13.97 -21.34
N VAL A 48 -2.65 -14.72 -20.25
CA VAL A 48 -3.93 -14.87 -19.55
C VAL A 48 -3.79 -14.28 -18.16
N LEU A 49 -4.72 -13.40 -17.79
CA LEU A 49 -4.81 -12.87 -16.44
C LEU A 49 -5.90 -13.63 -15.68
N SER A 50 -5.52 -14.23 -14.56
CA SER A 50 -6.45 -14.93 -13.65
C SER A 50 -6.33 -14.35 -12.24
N PHE A 51 -7.42 -14.42 -11.47
CA PHE A 51 -7.44 -13.98 -10.09
C PHE A 51 -7.03 -15.15 -9.18
N GLY A 52 -5.91 -15.01 -8.47
CA GLY A 52 -5.37 -16.02 -7.56
C GLY A 52 -5.83 -15.90 -6.11
N GLY A 53 -6.56 -14.84 -5.76
CA GLY A 53 -6.88 -14.52 -4.36
C GLY A 53 -5.78 -13.73 -3.66
N THR A 54 -5.88 -13.64 -2.33
CA THR A 54 -4.93 -12.91 -1.49
C THR A 54 -3.87 -13.86 -0.94
N GLU A 55 -2.62 -13.60 -1.28
CA GLU A 55 -1.48 -14.32 -0.73
C GLU A 55 -1.06 -13.73 0.62
N LEU A 56 -0.89 -14.59 1.63
CA LEU A 56 -0.42 -14.22 2.96
C LEU A 56 1.00 -14.73 3.19
N ASN A 57 1.67 -14.21 4.23
CA ASN A 57 3.04 -14.58 4.59
C ASN A 57 4.11 -14.25 3.52
N VAL A 58 3.87 -13.20 2.72
CA VAL A 58 4.86 -12.66 1.78
C VAL A 58 6.09 -12.19 2.56
N ARG A 59 7.28 -12.57 2.07
CA ARG A 59 8.58 -12.21 2.66
C ARG A 59 9.45 -11.51 1.63
N PRO A 60 10.25 -10.50 2.05
CA PRO A 60 10.34 -9.92 3.40
C PRO A 60 9.12 -9.04 3.75
N SER A 61 8.75 -9.00 5.04
CA SER A 61 7.72 -8.11 5.58
C SER A 61 8.00 -7.81 7.06
N PRO A 62 7.86 -6.56 7.54
CA PRO A 62 7.49 -5.36 6.78
C PRO A 62 8.67 -4.79 5.96
N VAL A 63 8.35 -4.02 4.91
CA VAL A 63 9.31 -3.25 4.12
C VAL A 63 8.78 -1.83 3.97
N VAL A 64 9.67 -0.84 4.03
CA VAL A 64 9.29 0.56 3.78
C VAL A 64 9.02 0.76 2.29
N ALA A 65 7.80 1.19 1.97
CA ALA A 65 7.36 1.50 0.61
C ALA A 65 8.35 2.44 -0.12
N ALA A 66 8.56 2.22 -1.42
CA ALA A 66 9.42 3.06 -2.25
C ALA A 66 8.92 4.51 -2.26
N PHE A 67 7.61 4.72 -2.29
CA PHE A 67 6.98 6.05 -2.26
C PHE A 67 7.07 6.76 -0.89
N SER A 68 7.43 6.05 0.19
CA SER A 68 7.50 6.65 1.52
C SER A 68 8.63 7.67 1.57
N SER A 69 8.31 8.90 1.97
CA SER A 69 9.30 9.96 2.19
C SER A 69 10.35 9.52 3.21
N ARG A 70 11.59 9.95 2.98
CA ARG A 70 12.76 9.59 3.78
C ARG A 70 13.38 10.84 4.38
N GLY A 71 14.00 10.69 5.55
CA GLY A 71 14.82 11.73 6.14
C GLY A 71 16.15 11.95 5.40
N PRO A 72 17.02 12.83 5.92
CA PRO A 72 16.89 13.52 7.20
C PRO A 72 15.83 14.65 7.19
N ASN A 73 15.49 15.16 8.37
CA ASN A 73 14.64 16.34 8.50
C ASN A 73 15.39 17.57 7.98
N LEU A 74 14.87 18.23 6.94
CA LEU A 74 15.51 19.39 6.32
C LEU A 74 15.44 20.66 7.19
N VAL A 75 14.52 20.74 8.15
CA VAL A 75 14.34 21.91 9.03
C VAL A 75 15.23 21.82 10.26
N THR A 76 15.34 20.63 10.84
CA THR A 76 16.15 20.38 12.04
C THR A 76 16.85 19.03 11.88
N PRO A 77 18.02 19.00 11.21
CA PRO A 77 18.73 17.76 10.90
C PRO A 77 19.11 16.91 12.13
N GLU A 78 19.20 17.54 13.31
CA GLU A 78 19.46 16.89 14.58
C GLU A 78 18.28 16.02 15.06
N ILE A 79 17.07 16.24 14.53
CA ILE A 79 15.87 15.46 14.84
C ILE A 79 15.58 14.51 13.68
N LEU A 80 15.78 13.21 13.90
CA LEU A 80 15.53 12.18 12.90
C LEU A 80 14.04 12.08 12.54
N LYS A 81 13.75 11.93 11.25
CA LYS A 81 12.42 11.66 10.69
C LYS A 81 12.51 10.57 9.60
N PRO A 82 11.46 9.77 9.38
CA PRO A 82 10.21 9.71 10.14
C PRO A 82 10.40 9.07 11.53
N ASP A 83 9.46 9.31 12.46
CA ASP A 83 9.59 8.81 13.86
C ASP A 83 9.25 7.33 14.01
N VAL A 84 8.25 6.86 13.24
CA VAL A 84 7.70 5.50 13.36
C VAL A 84 7.14 5.05 12.02
N ILE A 85 7.19 3.74 11.78
CA ILE A 85 6.59 3.10 10.60
C ILE A 85 5.31 2.37 10.98
N GLY A 86 4.37 2.25 10.04
CA GLY A 86 3.14 1.49 10.23
C GLY A 86 2.58 0.96 8.91
N PRO A 87 1.62 0.02 8.94
CA PRO A 87 1.03 -0.56 7.73
C PRO A 87 0.35 0.50 6.87
N GLY A 88 0.79 0.66 5.63
CA GLY A 88 0.25 1.66 4.71
C GLY A 88 0.22 1.25 3.25
N VAL A 89 0.50 -0.02 2.94
CA VAL A 89 0.43 -0.55 1.57
C VAL A 89 -0.67 -1.60 1.54
N ASN A 90 -1.55 -1.52 0.54
CA ASN A 90 -2.67 -2.42 0.30
C ASN A 90 -3.61 -2.56 1.51
N ILE A 91 -3.96 -1.43 2.12
CA ILE A 91 -4.87 -1.36 3.28
C ILE A 91 -6.31 -1.36 2.78
N LEU A 92 -7.10 -2.36 3.21
CA LEU A 92 -8.54 -2.42 3.00
C LEU A 92 -9.25 -1.56 4.05
N ALA A 93 -10.03 -0.57 3.62
CA ALA A 93 -10.78 0.31 4.50
C ALA A 93 -12.13 0.71 3.89
N ALA A 94 -13.02 1.28 4.72
CA ALA A 94 -14.34 1.74 4.28
C ALA A 94 -14.23 2.84 3.20
N TRP A 95 -15.18 2.84 2.28
CA TRP A 95 -15.24 3.76 1.15
C TRP A 95 -16.64 4.35 1.01
N SER A 96 -16.73 5.64 0.67
CA SER A 96 -17.97 6.41 0.77
C SER A 96 -19.02 6.09 -0.30
N GLU A 97 -18.68 5.27 -1.30
CA GLU A 97 -19.46 5.02 -2.52
C GLU A 97 -19.78 6.29 -3.34
N ALA A 98 -19.45 7.50 -2.88
CA ALA A 98 -19.67 8.71 -3.65
C ALA A 98 -18.81 8.72 -4.93
N VAL A 99 -17.60 8.19 -4.83
CA VAL A 99 -16.61 8.10 -5.92
C VAL A 99 -16.26 6.64 -6.20
N GLY A 100 -15.92 6.31 -7.45
CA GLY A 100 -15.46 4.98 -7.83
C GLY A 100 -14.13 4.61 -7.17
N PRO A 101 -13.77 3.31 -7.14
CA PRO A 101 -12.56 2.83 -6.47
C PRO A 101 -11.25 3.35 -7.08
N THR A 102 -11.25 3.77 -8.34
CA THR A 102 -10.10 4.46 -8.97
C THR A 102 -10.01 5.95 -8.59
N GLY A 103 -11.08 6.54 -8.06
CA GLY A 103 -11.19 7.99 -7.85
C GLY A 103 -11.40 8.81 -9.13
N LEU A 104 -11.49 8.18 -10.31
CA LEU A 104 -11.74 8.87 -11.58
C LEU A 104 -13.24 9.20 -11.74
N GLU A 105 -13.54 10.34 -12.36
CA GLU A 105 -14.93 10.77 -12.61
C GLU A 105 -15.72 9.79 -13.48
N ASN A 106 -15.05 9.08 -14.39
CA ASN A 106 -15.67 8.09 -15.27
C ASN A 106 -15.83 6.70 -14.62
N ASP A 107 -15.33 6.50 -13.40
CA ASP A 107 -15.47 5.24 -12.68
C ASP A 107 -16.80 5.21 -11.92
N THR A 108 -17.80 4.62 -12.56
CA THR A 108 -19.17 4.53 -12.02
C THR A 108 -19.35 3.39 -11.02
N ARG A 109 -18.33 2.57 -10.76
CA ARG A 109 -18.42 1.44 -9.83
C ARG A 109 -18.62 1.92 -8.39
N LYS A 110 -19.30 1.12 -7.58
CA LYS A 110 -19.60 1.41 -6.18
C LYS A 110 -19.13 0.25 -5.31
N THR A 111 -18.51 0.56 -4.18
CA THR A 111 -18.01 -0.43 -3.23
C THR A 111 -17.99 0.15 -1.82
N HIS A 112 -18.37 -0.65 -0.83
CA HIS A 112 -18.31 -0.29 0.59
C HIS A 112 -16.87 -0.25 1.13
N PHE A 113 -15.95 -0.94 0.46
CA PHE A 113 -14.54 -1.02 0.86
C PHE A 113 -13.62 -0.85 -0.34
N ASN A 114 -12.48 -0.22 -0.12
CA ASN A 114 -11.45 -0.04 -1.13
C ASN A 114 -10.08 -0.41 -0.57
N ILE A 115 -9.17 -0.83 -1.45
CA ILE A 115 -7.77 -1.09 -1.10
C ILE A 115 -6.96 0.12 -1.57
N MET A 116 -6.22 0.72 -0.65
CA MET A 116 -5.40 1.89 -0.93
C MET A 116 -4.03 1.80 -0.27
N SER A 117 -3.07 2.52 -0.85
CA SER A 117 -1.71 2.63 -0.34
C SER A 117 -1.33 4.09 -0.11
N GLY A 118 -0.56 4.36 0.94
CA GLY A 118 -0.06 5.68 1.27
C GLY A 118 0.30 5.80 2.75
N THR A 119 1.14 6.78 3.08
CA THR A 119 1.42 7.15 4.48
C THR A 119 0.16 7.67 5.19
N SER A 120 -0.80 8.21 4.45
CA SER A 120 -2.16 8.53 4.92
C SER A 120 -2.89 7.31 5.49
N MET A 121 -2.56 6.09 5.03
CA MET A 121 -3.13 4.84 5.56
C MET A 121 -2.31 4.30 6.74
N SER A 122 -1.01 4.57 6.81
CA SER A 122 -0.19 4.29 8.01
C SER A 122 -0.58 5.17 9.21
N CYS A 123 -0.90 6.44 8.97
CA CYS A 123 -1.23 7.41 10.01
C CYS A 123 -2.35 6.95 10.97
N PRO A 124 -3.55 6.50 10.50
CA PRO A 124 -4.64 6.07 11.37
C PRO A 124 -4.29 4.82 12.21
N HIS A 125 -3.42 3.93 11.71
CA HIS A 125 -2.94 2.79 12.50
C HIS A 125 -2.15 3.25 13.73
N ILE A 126 -1.23 4.19 13.54
CA ILE A 126 -0.37 4.70 14.61
C ILE A 126 -1.16 5.60 15.57
N SER A 127 -2.05 6.46 15.06
CA SER A 127 -2.88 7.32 15.92
C SER A 127 -3.88 6.50 16.75
N GLY A 128 -4.44 5.42 16.20
CA GLY A 128 -5.26 4.47 16.93
C GLY A 128 -4.51 3.77 18.06
N LEU A 129 -3.28 3.29 17.79
CA LEU A 129 -2.42 2.71 18.82
C LEU A 129 -2.11 3.72 19.92
N ALA A 130 -1.75 4.96 19.57
CA ALA A 130 -1.49 6.02 20.54
C ALA A 130 -2.70 6.32 21.42
N ALA A 131 -3.92 6.34 20.85
CA ALA A 131 -5.15 6.54 21.60
C ALA A 131 -5.41 5.41 22.62
N LEU A 132 -5.21 4.15 22.22
CA LEU A 132 -5.36 2.99 23.11
C LEU A 132 -4.33 3.01 24.24
N LEU A 133 -3.08 3.32 23.93
CA LEU A 133 -2.02 3.45 24.94
C LEU A 133 -2.39 4.54 25.96
N LYS A 134 -2.81 5.72 25.49
CA LYS A 134 -3.26 6.82 26.35
C LYS A 134 -4.43 6.40 27.24
N ALA A 135 -5.45 5.73 26.69
CA ALA A 135 -6.59 5.25 27.45
C ALA A 135 -6.19 4.25 28.55
N SER A 136 -5.27 3.32 28.24
CA SER A 136 -4.80 2.31 29.20
C SER A 136 -3.99 2.91 30.35
N LEU A 137 -3.15 3.92 30.06
CA LEU A 137 -2.35 4.61 31.05
C LEU A 137 -3.23 5.48 31.97
N HIS A 138 -4.21 6.19 31.40
CA HIS A 138 -5.18 6.95 32.20
C HIS A 138 -6.05 6.03 33.07
N ALA A 139 -6.52 4.89 32.56
CA ALA A 139 -7.28 3.93 33.36
C ALA A 139 -6.48 3.40 34.56
N ARG A 140 -5.17 3.19 34.39
CA ARG A 140 -4.28 2.75 35.48
C ARG A 140 -4.10 3.80 36.58
N GLN A 141 -4.06 5.09 36.24
CA GLN A 141 -3.96 6.17 37.23
C GLN A 141 -5.20 6.28 38.13
N HIS A 142 -6.38 5.92 37.63
CA HIS A 142 -7.60 5.85 38.46
C HIS A 142 -7.68 4.59 39.32
N GLN A 143 -6.95 3.52 38.98
CA GLN A 143 -6.94 2.25 39.72
C GLN A 143 -5.92 2.22 40.86
N PHE A 144 -4.87 3.05 40.79
CA PHE A 144 -3.86 3.21 41.84
C PHE A 144 -3.63 4.70 42.11
N PRO A 145 -4.47 5.35 42.94
CA PRO A 145 -4.16 6.69 43.40
C PRO A 145 -2.85 6.61 44.18
N SER A 146 -1.89 7.45 43.80
CA SER A 146 -0.62 7.63 44.50
C SER A 146 -0.89 7.91 45.98
N SER A 147 -0.27 7.09 46.84
CA SER A 147 -0.31 7.16 48.30
C SER A 147 0.09 8.53 48.85
#